data_AF-A0A1Y1MM00-F1
#
_entry.id   AF-A0A1Y1MM00-F1
#
_cell.length_a   1.000
_cell.length_b   1.000
_cell.length_c   1.000
_cell.angle_alpha   90.00
_cell.angle_beta   90.00
_cell.angle_gamma   90.00
#
_symmetry.space_group_name_H-M   'P 1'
#
loop_
_entity.id
_entity.type
_entity.pdbx_description
1 polymer ?
#
loop_
_entity_poly.entity_id
_entity_poly.type
_entity_poly.pdbx_seq_one_letter_code
_entity_poly.pdbx_strand_id
1 'polypeptide(L)'
;QHSSWLNHAVHTSPMVFVIVQMYASYHAYPSRKTGVTMTAVFLGTYIGWLHVVRARTGVWVYPFLEMLGFPQRLLFFTFSMGLGILLNLLGEQLNKGIWRSA
;
A
#
# COMPACT_ATOMS: atom_id res chain seq x y z
N GLN A 1 23.52 -13.17 2.91
CA GLN A 1 23.54 -12.52 1.58
C GLN A 1 22.20 -12.82 0.92
N HIS A 2 21.25 -11.89 0.93
CA HIS A 2 19.96 -12.14 0.26
C HIS A 2 20.16 -12.00 -1.24
N SER A 3 19.56 -12.88 -2.03
CA SER A 3 19.67 -12.85 -3.49
C SER A 3 19.00 -11.57 -4.01
N SER A 4 19.78 -10.69 -4.64
CA SER A 4 19.30 -9.38 -5.15
C SER A 4 18.07 -9.49 -6.05
N TRP A 5 18.00 -10.54 -6.87
CA TRP A 5 16.86 -10.80 -7.75
C TRP A 5 15.54 -10.96 -6.97
N LEU A 6 15.56 -11.64 -5.82
CA LEU A 6 14.37 -11.85 -4.99
C LEU A 6 13.91 -10.53 -4.37
N ASN A 7 14.86 -9.71 -3.95
CA ASN A 7 14.58 -8.37 -3.44
C ASN A 7 13.88 -7.51 -4.51
N HIS A 8 14.35 -7.53 -5.76
CA HIS A 8 13.69 -6.83 -6.85
C HIS A 8 12.30 -7.41 -7.18
N ALA A 9 12.19 -8.74 -7.21
CA ALA A 9 10.94 -9.43 -7.50
C ALA A 9 9.81 -9.09 -6.52
N VAL A 10 10.14 -8.90 -5.23
CA VAL A 10 9.13 -8.59 -4.20
C VAL A 10 8.93 -7.09 -3.95
N HIS A 11 9.93 -6.23 -4.20
CA HIS A 11 9.86 -4.80 -3.85
C HIS A 11 9.69 -3.83 -5.02
N THR A 12 10.14 -4.18 -6.23
CA THR A 12 10.07 -3.26 -7.39
C THR A 12 9.20 -3.78 -8.53
N SER A 13 9.24 -5.09 -8.80
CA SER A 13 8.48 -5.69 -9.89
C SER A 13 6.95 -5.52 -9.80
N PRO A 14 6.30 -5.55 -8.61
CA PRO A 14 4.85 -5.35 -8.54
C PRO A 14 4.39 -4.00 -9.11
N MET A 15 5.16 -2.93 -8.89
CA MET A 15 4.85 -1.61 -9.42
C MET A 15 4.89 -1.59 -10.95
N VAL A 16 5.92 -2.23 -11.53
CA VAL A 16 6.08 -2.34 -12.98
C VAL A 16 4.89 -3.10 -13.59
N PHE A 17 4.51 -4.24 -13.00
CA PHE A 17 3.41 -5.04 -13.50
C PHE A 17 2.06 -4.31 -13.41
N VAL A 18 1.79 -3.59 -12.32
CA VAL A 18 0.56 -2.79 -12.19
C VAL A 18 0.48 -1.71 -13.27
N ILE A 19 1.59 -1.03 -13.58
CA ILE A 19 1.63 -0.03 -14.65
C ILE A 19 1.34 -0.68 -16.02
N VAL A 20 2.04 -1.78 -16.34
CA VAL A 20 1.84 -2.51 -17.61
C VAL A 20 0.40 -2.99 -17.74
N GLN A 21 -0.17 -3.56 -16.68
CA GLN A 21 -1.56 -4.03 -16.65
C GLN A 21 -2.56 -2.89 -16.86
N MET A 22 -2.30 -1.72 -16.29
CA MET A 22 -3.17 -0.54 -16.44
C MET A 22 -3.26 -0.05 -17.90
N TYR A 23 -2.18 -0.20 -18.68
CA TYR A 23 -2.17 0.08 -20.12
C TYR A 23 -2.75 -1.07 -20.96
N ALA A 24 -2.52 -2.32 -20.55
CA ALA A 24 -2.90 -3.50 -21.33
C ALA A 24 -4.35 -3.96 -21.12
N SER A 25 -4.98 -3.62 -19.99
CA SER A 25 -6.30 -4.11 -19.62
C SER A 25 -7.18 -3.00 -19.07
N TYR A 26 -8.32 -2.75 -19.72
CA TYR A 26 -9.36 -1.89 -19.19
C TYR A 26 -9.89 -2.45 -17.86
N HIS A 27 -9.66 -1.72 -16.77
CA HIS A 27 -10.28 -2.02 -15.49
C HIS A 27 -11.51 -1.13 -15.32
N ALA A 28 -12.69 -1.75 -15.25
CA ALA A 28 -13.89 -1.09 -14.76
C ALA A 28 -13.73 -0.88 -13.25
N TYR A 29 -13.15 0.25 -12.87
CA TYR A 29 -12.99 0.58 -11.46
C TYR A 29 -14.37 0.66 -10.80
N PRO A 30 -14.60 -0.01 -9.65
CA PRO A 30 -15.80 0.21 -8.86
C PRO A 30 -15.84 1.67 -8.38
N SER A 31 -16.96 2.09 -7.79
CA SER A 31 -17.12 3.46 -7.32
C SER A 31 -15.92 3.92 -6.47
N ARG A 32 -15.50 5.18 -6.61
CA ARG A 32 -14.38 5.78 -5.85
C ARG A 32 -14.46 5.49 -4.34
N LYS A 33 -15.68 5.49 -3.79
CA LYS A 33 -15.95 5.18 -2.39
C LYS A 33 -15.54 3.75 -2.06
N THR A 34 -15.91 2.78 -2.91
CA THR A 34 -15.55 1.37 -2.75
C THR A 34 -14.03 1.17 -2.75
N GLY A 35 -13.32 1.79 -3.71
CA GLY A 35 -11.85 1.70 -3.80
C GLY A 35 -11.16 2.21 -2.53
N VAL A 36 -11.51 3.42 -2.11
CA VAL A 36 -10.95 4.03 -0.88
C VAL A 36 -11.32 3.23 0.36
N THR A 37 -12.56 2.77 0.50
CA THR A 37 -12.99 1.96 1.66
C THR A 37 -12.23 0.64 1.72
N MET A 38 -12.09 -0.07 0.60
CA MET A 38 -11.33 -1.33 0.57
C MET A 38 -9.86 -1.11 0.92
N THR A 39 -9.22 -0.08 0.36
CA THR A 39 -7.85 0.29 0.71
C THR A 39 -7.72 0.65 2.19
N ALA A 40 -8.65 1.45 2.73
CA ALA A 40 -8.62 1.85 4.14
C ALA A 40 -8.81 0.67 5.09
N VAL A 41 -9.75 -0.23 4.79
CA VAL A 41 -9.97 -1.46 5.57
C VAL A 41 -8.72 -2.33 5.54
N PHE A 42 -8.16 -2.58 4.36
CA PHE A 42 -6.95 -3.41 4.22
C PHE A 42 -5.76 -2.85 5.00
N LEU A 43 -5.47 -1.55 4.84
CA LEU A 43 -4.39 -0.88 5.57
C LEU A 43 -4.65 -0.86 7.09
N GLY A 44 -5.89 -0.62 7.50
CA GLY A 44 -6.29 -0.65 8.92
C GLY A 44 -6.12 -2.03 9.54
N THR A 45 -6.55 -3.10 8.85
CA THR A 45 -6.33 -4.48 9.28
C THR A 45 -4.85 -4.80 9.39
N TYR A 46 -4.02 -4.34 8.46
CA TYR A 46 -2.57 -4.55 8.50
C TYR A 46 -1.93 -3.84 9.72
N ILE A 47 -2.31 -2.59 9.98
CA ILE A 47 -1.84 -1.87 11.17
C ILE A 47 -2.29 -2.58 12.45
N GLY A 48 -3.55 -3.04 12.51
CA GLY A 48 -4.06 -3.84 13.62
C GLY A 48 -3.23 -5.11 13.84
N TRP A 49 -2.92 -5.82 12.75
CA TRP A 49 -2.07 -7.00 12.79
C TRP A 49 -0.66 -6.70 13.32
N LEU A 50 -0.02 -5.58 12.93
CA LEU A 50 1.28 -5.17 13.49
C LEU A 50 1.23 -5.02 15.02
N HIS A 51 0.13 -4.46 15.55
CA HIS A 51 -0.07 -4.32 17.00
C HIS A 51 -0.30 -5.68 17.67
N VAL A 52 -1.07 -6.58 17.04
CA VAL A 52 -1.26 -7.95 17.52
C VAL A 52 0.07 -8.68 17.62
N VAL A 53 0.92 -8.61 16.59
CA VAL A 53 2.24 -9.23 16.63
C VAL A 53 3.07 -8.65 17.77
N ARG A 54 3.13 -7.32 17.90
CA ARG A 54 3.88 -6.67 18.98
C ARG A 54 3.40 -7.07 20.38
N ALA A 55 2.10 -7.26 20.55
CA ALA A 55 1.49 -7.70 21.81
C ALA A 55 1.85 -9.17 22.14
N ARG A 56 2.04 -10.02 21.12
CA ARG A 56 2.29 -11.46 21.29
C ARG A 56 3.77 -11.82 21.37
N THR A 57 4.63 -11.16 20.60
CA THR A 57 6.06 -11.49 20.52
C THR A 57 6.93 -10.55 21.33
N GLY A 58 6.40 -9.39 21.75
CA GLY A 58 7.19 -8.37 22.43
C GLY A 58 8.09 -7.55 21.50
N VAL A 59 8.14 -7.87 20.20
CA VAL A 59 8.97 -7.20 19.19
C VAL A 59 8.14 -6.68 18.04
N TRP A 60 8.57 -5.58 17.42
CA TRP A 60 7.92 -5.10 16.21
C TRP A 60 8.38 -5.91 14.99
N VAL A 61 7.44 -6.17 14.07
CA VAL A 61 7.75 -6.77 12.75
C VAL A 61 8.82 -5.96 12.02
N TYR A 62 8.78 -4.64 12.19
CA TYR A 62 9.77 -3.73 11.68
C TYR A 62 10.60 -3.12 12.82
N PRO A 63 11.89 -3.45 12.95
CA PRO A 63 12.73 -2.97 14.05
C PRO A 63 12.81 -1.45 14.18
N PHE A 64 12.72 -0.71 13.07
CA PHE A 64 12.73 0.77 13.11
C PHE A 64 11.52 1.34 13.87
N LEU A 65 10.40 0.62 13.96
CA LEU A 65 9.26 1.05 14.75
C LEU A 65 9.62 1.11 16.24
N GLU A 66 10.54 0.27 16.72
CA GLU A 66 11.03 0.34 18.11
C GLU A 66 11.77 1.64 18.40
N MET A 67 12.53 2.13 17.43
CA MET A 67 13.31 3.36 17.54
C MET A 67 12.43 4.62 17.54
N LEU A 68 11.21 4.54 17.00
CA LEU A 68 10.28 5.66 16.94
C LEU A 68 9.54 5.83 18.27
N GLY A 69 9.40 7.08 18.73
CA GLY A 69 8.53 7.40 19.86
C GLY A 69 7.04 7.25 19.53
N PHE A 70 6.17 7.24 20.54
CA PHE A 70 4.71 7.13 20.35
C PHE A 70 4.13 8.15 19.34
N PRO A 71 4.40 9.47 19.44
CA PRO A 71 3.84 10.43 18.47
C PRO A 71 4.39 10.21 17.05
N GLN A 72 5.65 9.80 16.91
CA GLN A 72 6.26 9.54 15.61
C GLN A 72 5.66 8.30 14.94
N ARG A 73 5.36 7.24 15.71
CA ARG A 73 4.65 6.04 15.20
C ARG A 73 3.25 6.39 14.70
N LEU A 74 2.52 7.21 15.46
CA LEU A 74 1.17 7.64 15.05
C LEU A 74 1.22 8.44 13.74
N LEU A 75 2.17 9.38 13.62
CA LEU A 75 2.40 10.13 12.39
C LEU A 75 2.77 9.21 11.23
N PHE A 76 3.67 8.24 11.45
CA PHE A 76 4.08 7.28 10.42
C PHE A 76 2.89 6.49 9.88
N PHE A 77 2.08 5.88 10.77
CA PHE A 77 0.92 5.10 10.33
C PHE A 77 -0.12 5.95 9.61
N THR A 78 -0.37 7.17 10.10
CA THR A 78 -1.32 8.10 9.48
C THR A 78 -0.84 8.54 8.10
N PHE A 79 0.45 8.86 7.98
CA PHE A 79 1.08 9.22 6.70
C PHE A 79 1.05 8.05 5.71
N SER A 80 1.43 6.84 6.12
CA SER A 80 1.38 5.66 5.24
C SER A 80 -0.04 5.35 4.76
N MET A 81 -1.03 5.52 5.64
CA MET A 81 -2.44 5.33 5.26
C MET A 81 -2.90 6.39 4.26
N GLY A 82 -2.56 7.66 4.49
CA GLY A 82 -2.81 8.76 3.57
C GLY A 82 -2.15 8.55 2.21
N LEU A 83 -0.88 8.11 2.19
CA LEU A 83 -0.15 7.78 0.96
C LEU A 83 -0.82 6.64 0.19
N GLY A 84 -1.25 5.57 0.87
CA GLY A 84 -1.96 4.46 0.23
C GLY A 84 -3.28 4.89 -0.43
N ILE A 85 -4.05 5.73 0.25
CA ILE A 85 -5.29 6.30 -0.32
C ILE A 85 -4.96 7.22 -1.51
N LEU A 86 -3.93 8.07 -1.39
CA LEU A 86 -3.51 8.95 -2.48
C LEU A 86 -3.11 8.14 -3.72
N LEU A 87 -2.33 7.07 -3.57
CA LEU A 87 -1.92 6.20 -4.67
C LEU A 87 -3.12 5.48 -5.30
N ASN A 88 -4.11 5.05 -4.51
CA ASN A 88 -5.35 4.48 -5.02
C ASN A 88 -6.12 5.49 -5.90
N LEU A 89 -6.22 6.74 -5.44
CA LEU A 89 -6.86 7.82 -6.20
C LEU A 89 -6.09 8.17 -7.48
N LEU A 90 -4.76 8.23 -7.40
CA LEU A 90 -3.91 8.48 -8.57
C LEU A 90 -4.07 7.36 -9.63
N GLY A 91 -4.09 6.10 -9.21
CA GLY A 91 -4.35 4.97 -10.11
C GLY A 91 -5.71 5.07 -10.81
N GLU A 92 -6.76 5.44 -10.08
CA GLU A 92 -8.09 5.68 -10.66
C GLU A 92 -8.07 6.80 -11.72
N GLN A 93 -7.39 7.92 -11.44
CA GLN A 93 -7.30 9.05 -12.38
C GLN A 93 -6.50 8.70 -13.64
N LEU A 94 -5.37 8.02 -13.49
CA LEU A 94 -4.55 7.56 -14.61
C LEU A 94 -5.33 6.59 -15.50
N ASN A 95 -6.03 5.62 -14.91
CA ASN A 95 -6.87 4.69 -15.67
C ASN A 95 -7.98 5.42 -16.42
N LYS A 96 -8.68 6.38 -15.79
CA LYS A 96 -9.67 7.20 -16.48
C LYS A 96 -9.06 8.00 -17.63
N GLY A 97 -7.84 8.53 -17.48
CA GLY A 97 -7.15 9.30 -18.51
C GLY A 97 -6.79 8.47 -19.74
N ILE A 98 -6.21 7.28 -19.54
CA ILE A 98 -5.81 6.36 -20.62
C ILE A 98 -7.04 5.90 -21.43
N TRP A 99 -8.10 5.51 -20.73
CA TRP A 99 -9.27 4.88 -21.34
C TRP A 99 -10.43 5.84 -21.65
N ARG A 100 -10.29 7.16 -21.40
CA ARG A 100 -11.28 8.16 -21.87
C ARG A 100 -11.18 8.45 -23.37
N SER A 101 -10.06 8.09 -23.97
CA SER A 101 -9.71 8.39 -25.37
C SER A 101 -9.79 7.16 -26.29
N ALA A 102 -10.25 6.02 -25.78
CA ALA A 102 -10.52 4.80 -26.54
C ALA A 102 -12.03 4.58 -26.62
#